data_AF-A0A1H9YIG8-F1
#
_entry.id   AF-A0A1H9YIG8-F1
#
_cell.length_a   1.000
_cell.length_b   1.000
_cell.length_c   1.000
_cell.angle_alpha   90.00
_cell.angle_beta   90.00
_cell.angle_gamma   90.00
#
_symmetry.space_group_name_H-M   'P 1'
#
loop_
_entity.id
_entity.type
_entity.pdbx_description
1 polymer ?
#
loop_
_entity_poly.entity_id
_entity_poly.type
_entity_poly.pdbx_seq_one_letter_code
_entity_poly.pdbx_strand_id
1 'polypeptide(L)'
;MKRHIFSIFAAFVCGLALLSCSDNDYAELDKGRDELKLTANQAADVLDEQSHAAEALTLNWTTGNNFGTGSRIYYKLELAASGTNFASPYTAVDHETQVYTWSINQENLNSLLLDKFGGAVGKATSVDARITAIVDGDESQTSTVTFSATPYEAVTTRLFLIGDATPNGWSADKATEMARTDNGLFTWEGDLKAGSFKFITTQGQFLPSYNNDGTGKLVYRSSDSQPDEQFKITEDHFYKVTANLLTGELTVVQAEGVKPRFDELFFVGNPTGWNFEPMAKDALDGFLFRYGRVFENGQGGEFKFGTANGSWENMFKAPTANAAYTNQSVEFVSGFDPDNKWFLQDSETGKAYKICVDIRTGKERMMMREFTPYEMIYLVGDATPSGWDLGNATPMTATSSPYVFTWTGQLGAGELKFSCDKQSDWNGAWFMCSIGNDIEPTGQQEHALFIDKSDNYLKDQYADINIGDVDNKWKIVSSGTYTITLNQLEETISIVKQ
;
A
#
# COMPACT_ATOMS: atom_id res chain seq x y z
N MET A 1 35.30 -7.45 -24.43
CA MET A 1 36.12 -7.33 -23.20
C MET A 1 35.75 -6.06 -22.47
N LYS A 2 34.77 -6.11 -21.56
CA LYS A 2 34.41 -5.00 -20.64
C LYS A 2 33.29 -5.52 -19.72
N ARG A 3 33.60 -6.53 -18.91
CA ARG A 3 32.66 -7.06 -17.91
C ARG A 3 33.35 -7.87 -16.80
N HIS A 4 34.53 -7.46 -16.33
CA HIS A 4 35.20 -8.14 -15.20
C HIS A 4 35.93 -7.20 -14.23
N ILE A 5 35.71 -5.88 -14.26
CA ILE A 5 36.41 -4.96 -13.35
C ILE A 5 35.57 -4.58 -12.11
N PHE A 6 34.26 -4.82 -12.12
CA PHE A 6 33.41 -4.54 -10.95
C PHE A 6 33.26 -5.71 -9.96
N SER A 7 33.70 -6.93 -10.33
CA SER A 7 33.59 -8.11 -9.45
C SER A 7 34.84 -8.38 -8.60
N ILE A 8 35.92 -7.59 -8.76
CA ILE A 8 37.15 -7.74 -7.96
C ILE A 8 37.24 -6.69 -6.84
N PHE A 9 36.50 -5.57 -6.94
CA PHE A 9 36.47 -4.57 -5.86
C PHE A 9 35.47 -4.93 -4.74
N ALA A 10 34.41 -5.70 -5.05
CA ALA A 10 33.47 -6.20 -4.05
C ALA A 10 34.02 -7.41 -3.24
N ALA A 11 35.01 -8.13 -3.77
CA ALA A 11 35.64 -9.26 -3.10
C ALA A 11 36.83 -8.84 -2.19
N PHE A 12 37.37 -7.63 -2.35
CA PHE A 12 38.44 -7.12 -1.48
C PHE A 12 37.91 -6.35 -0.26
N VAL A 13 36.66 -5.87 -0.30
CA VAL A 13 35.99 -5.22 0.85
C VAL A 13 35.26 -6.23 1.75
N CYS A 14 34.86 -7.40 1.21
CA CYS A 14 34.31 -8.49 2.03
C CYS A 14 35.38 -9.36 2.71
N GLY A 15 36.67 -9.18 2.40
CA GLY A 15 37.80 -9.92 2.99
C GLY A 15 38.44 -9.26 4.22
N LEU A 16 38.02 -8.05 4.60
CA LEU A 16 38.54 -7.32 5.77
C LEU A 16 37.54 -7.21 6.93
N ALA A 17 36.36 -7.83 6.81
CA ALA A 17 35.34 -7.88 7.85
C ALA A 17 35.47 -9.10 8.80
N LEU A 18 36.56 -9.88 8.72
CA LEU A 18 36.76 -11.09 9.55
C LEU A 18 37.93 -11.00 10.55
N LEU A 19 38.44 -9.79 10.84
CA LEU A 19 39.35 -9.58 11.98
C LEU A 19 38.83 -8.42 12.84
N SER A 20 37.62 -8.60 13.35
CA SER A 20 37.13 -7.89 14.53
C SER A 20 36.26 -8.83 15.38
N CYS A 21 36.67 -10.10 15.48
CA CYS A 21 36.54 -10.75 16.78
C CYS A 21 37.67 -10.16 17.62
N SER A 22 37.36 -9.12 18.40
CA SER A 22 38.12 -9.01 19.64
C SER A 22 37.77 -10.27 20.42
N ASP A 23 38.77 -11.12 20.66
CA ASP A 23 38.72 -12.05 21.78
C ASP A 23 38.59 -11.19 23.04
N ASN A 24 37.39 -10.70 23.32
CA ASN A 24 37.06 -10.23 24.65
C ASN A 24 37.13 -11.50 25.49
N ASP A 25 38.09 -11.56 26.39
CA ASP A 25 38.30 -12.72 27.24
C ASP A 25 37.11 -12.82 28.21
N TYR A 26 36.03 -13.48 27.78
CA TYR A 26 34.73 -13.54 28.45
C TYR A 26 34.74 -14.40 29.74
N ALA A 27 35.91 -14.89 30.16
CA ALA A 27 36.11 -15.70 31.35
C ALA A 27 36.80 -14.96 32.50
N GLU A 28 37.20 -13.70 32.31
CA GLU A 28 37.84 -12.92 33.37
C GLU A 28 36.80 -12.45 34.39
N LEU A 29 36.66 -13.24 35.47
CA LEU A 29 35.75 -12.98 36.58
C LEU A 29 36.26 -11.89 37.51
N ASP A 30 37.57 -11.73 37.69
CA ASP A 30 38.18 -10.65 38.47
C ASP A 30 38.33 -9.41 37.59
N LYS A 31 37.61 -8.33 37.92
CA LYS A 31 37.67 -7.06 37.15
C LYS A 31 38.70 -6.07 37.70
N GLY A 32 39.62 -6.54 38.55
CA GLY A 32 40.75 -5.74 39.02
C GLY A 32 40.32 -4.56 39.90
N ARG A 33 40.92 -3.37 39.69
CA ARG A 33 40.64 -2.12 40.44
C ARG A 33 40.26 -0.97 39.53
N ASP A 34 39.50 -1.26 38.46
CA ASP A 34 39.03 -0.21 37.58
C ASP A 34 38.03 0.70 38.31
N GLU A 35 38.17 2.02 38.09
CA GLU A 35 37.24 3.02 38.62
C GLU A 35 35.98 3.05 37.75
N LEU A 36 34.80 2.97 38.39
CA LEU A 36 33.53 3.20 37.71
C LEU A 36 33.43 4.69 37.35
N LYS A 37 33.38 5.00 36.05
CA LYS A 37 33.30 6.37 35.54
C LYS A 37 32.20 6.48 34.49
N LEU A 38 31.21 7.31 34.78
CA LEU A 38 30.14 7.69 33.86
C LEU A 38 30.54 8.91 33.04
N THR A 39 30.33 8.87 31.73
CA THR A 39 30.53 9.99 30.82
C THR A 39 29.28 10.23 30.00
N ALA A 40 28.96 11.51 29.78
CA ALA A 40 27.91 11.93 28.87
C ALA A 40 28.53 12.41 27.56
N ASN A 41 28.08 11.83 26.45
CA ASN A 41 28.39 12.28 25.10
C ASN A 41 27.11 12.85 24.49
N GLN A 42 26.98 14.17 24.54
CA GLN A 42 25.79 14.88 24.10
C GLN A 42 25.94 15.27 22.63
N ALA A 43 25.02 14.79 21.80
CA ALA A 43 24.95 15.12 20.38
C ALA A 43 24.11 16.38 20.12
N ALA A 44 23.17 16.71 21.01
CA ALA A 44 22.32 17.90 20.92
C ALA A 44 22.01 18.54 22.29
N ASP A 45 22.21 19.86 22.38
CA ASP A 45 21.88 20.69 23.55
C ASP A 45 20.50 21.35 23.44
N VAL A 46 20.02 21.54 22.21
CA VAL A 46 18.66 21.99 21.88
C VAL A 46 18.04 20.89 21.04
N LEU A 47 16.92 20.36 21.51
CA LEU A 47 16.22 19.28 20.83
C LEU A 47 15.35 19.84 19.70
N ASP A 48 15.22 19.08 18.64
CA ASP A 48 14.51 19.45 17.42
C ASP A 48 13.66 18.27 16.93
N GLU A 49 12.36 18.51 16.76
CA GLU A 49 11.42 17.52 16.25
C GLU A 49 11.74 17.09 14.82
N GLN A 50 12.38 17.93 14.00
CA GLN A 50 12.81 17.52 12.66
C GLN A 50 13.88 16.43 12.69
N SER A 51 14.61 16.32 13.80
CA SER A 51 15.64 15.31 14.05
C SER A 51 15.21 14.33 15.15
N HIS A 52 13.90 14.10 15.32
CA HIS A 52 13.33 13.32 16.43
C HIS A 52 13.99 11.94 16.64
N ALA A 53 14.30 11.25 15.54
CA ALA A 53 14.90 9.92 15.55
C ALA A 53 16.42 9.93 15.75
N ALA A 54 17.08 11.09 15.61
CA ALA A 54 18.53 11.20 15.78
C ALA A 54 18.90 11.00 17.27
N GLU A 55 20.06 10.40 17.51
CA GLU A 55 20.61 10.28 18.85
C GLU A 55 20.83 11.67 19.47
N ALA A 56 20.37 11.88 20.69
CA ALA A 56 20.52 13.12 21.44
C ALA A 56 21.65 13.04 22.46
N LEU A 57 21.75 11.89 23.12
CA LEU A 57 22.67 11.64 24.22
C LEU A 57 23.05 10.17 24.26
N THR A 58 24.34 9.92 24.46
CA THR A 58 24.87 8.62 24.85
C THR A 58 25.58 8.72 26.20
N LEU A 59 25.17 7.91 27.15
CA LEU A 59 25.83 7.73 28.43
C LEU A 59 26.70 6.47 28.37
N ASN A 60 27.99 6.60 28.61
CA ASN A 60 28.94 5.48 28.64
C ASN A 60 29.53 5.32 30.04
N TRP A 61 29.80 4.09 30.44
CA TRP A 61 30.51 3.84 31.68
C TRP A 61 31.57 2.74 31.56
N THR A 62 32.64 2.90 32.32
CA THR A 62 33.64 1.84 32.52
C THR A 62 33.05 0.71 33.37
N THR A 63 33.73 -0.44 33.38
CA THR A 63 33.33 -1.64 34.14
C THR A 63 33.24 -1.41 35.66
N GLY A 64 34.08 -0.52 36.21
CA GLY A 64 34.35 -0.54 37.64
C GLY A 64 35.04 -1.86 38.05
N ASN A 65 35.09 -2.13 39.35
CA ASN A 65 35.71 -3.34 39.89
C ASN A 65 34.73 -4.24 40.66
N ASN A 66 35.12 -5.49 40.91
CA ASN A 66 34.37 -6.41 41.78
C ASN A 66 35.11 -6.73 43.09
N PHE A 67 35.99 -5.82 43.52
CA PHE A 67 36.77 -5.95 44.76
C PHE A 67 37.63 -7.23 44.83
N GLY A 68 37.97 -7.85 43.69
CA GLY A 68 38.76 -9.08 43.63
C GLY A 68 37.98 -10.35 44.02
N THR A 69 36.65 -10.30 44.07
CA THR A 69 35.81 -11.44 44.48
C THR A 69 35.57 -12.45 43.38
N GLY A 70 35.73 -12.06 42.11
CA GLY A 70 35.27 -12.86 40.98
C GLY A 70 33.75 -12.83 40.77
N SER A 71 33.00 -12.07 41.60
CA SER A 71 31.55 -11.93 41.48
C SER A 71 31.17 -11.08 40.27
N ARG A 72 29.97 -11.34 39.74
CA ARG A 72 29.39 -10.60 38.63
C ARG A 72 29.00 -9.17 39.08
N ILE A 73 29.20 -8.21 38.18
CA ILE A 73 28.76 -6.82 38.36
C ILE A 73 27.44 -6.61 37.62
N TYR A 74 26.46 -6.05 38.33
CA TYR A 74 25.18 -5.60 37.79
C TYR A 74 25.14 -4.07 37.74
N TYR A 75 24.54 -3.51 36.70
CA TYR A 75 24.45 -2.07 36.49
C TYR A 75 23.03 -1.57 36.68
N LYS A 76 22.92 -0.42 37.35
CA LYS A 76 21.69 0.36 37.45
C LYS A 76 21.97 1.81 37.05
N LEU A 77 21.33 2.27 35.97
CA LEU A 77 21.43 3.65 35.47
C LEU A 77 20.15 4.41 35.81
N GLU A 78 20.29 5.50 36.56
CA GLU A 78 19.19 6.34 37.01
C GLU A 78 19.40 7.78 36.54
N LEU A 79 18.34 8.42 36.05
CA LEU A 79 18.32 9.82 35.65
C LEU A 79 17.28 10.57 36.51
N ALA A 80 17.60 11.77 36.95
CA ALA A 80 16.68 12.62 37.71
C ALA A 80 16.91 14.09 37.42
N ALA A 81 15.90 14.93 37.70
CA ALA A 81 16.08 16.38 37.66
C ALA A 81 17.26 16.79 38.57
N SER A 82 18.11 17.69 38.06
CA SER A 82 19.36 18.01 38.74
C SER A 82 19.14 18.62 40.14
N GLY A 83 19.97 18.25 41.09
CA GLY A 83 19.91 18.75 42.47
C GLY A 83 18.78 18.15 43.33
N THR A 84 18.03 17.18 42.81
CA THR A 84 16.99 16.48 43.58
C THR A 84 17.51 15.32 44.41
N ASN A 85 18.82 15.03 44.35
CA ASN A 85 19.43 13.84 44.95
C ASN A 85 18.74 12.53 44.51
N PHE A 86 18.38 12.44 43.22
CA PHE A 86 17.67 11.30 42.64
C PHE A 86 16.33 11.00 43.31
N ALA A 87 15.57 12.03 43.69
CA ALA A 87 14.18 11.86 44.07
C ALA A 87 13.36 11.45 42.85
N SER A 88 12.63 10.34 42.93
CA SER A 88 11.78 9.79 41.85
C SER A 88 12.51 9.63 40.51
N PRO A 89 13.62 8.86 40.44
CA PRO A 89 14.43 8.77 39.23
C PRO A 89 13.72 7.97 38.13
N TYR A 90 14.03 8.29 36.88
CA TYR A 90 13.82 7.41 35.74
C TYR A 90 14.93 6.36 35.72
N THR A 91 14.57 5.07 35.80
CA THR A 91 15.54 3.98 35.71
C THR A 91 15.66 3.55 34.25
N ALA A 92 16.81 3.84 33.65
CA ALA A 92 17.12 3.55 32.25
C ALA A 92 17.72 2.15 32.05
N VAL A 93 18.46 1.66 33.05
CA VAL A 93 19.03 0.31 33.13
C VAL A 93 18.80 -0.20 34.54
N ASP A 94 18.33 -1.44 34.69
CA ASP A 94 18.08 -2.04 35.99
C ASP A 94 18.59 -3.48 36.04
N HIS A 95 19.56 -3.72 36.93
CA HIS A 95 20.11 -5.05 37.20
C HIS A 95 20.63 -5.79 35.94
N GLU A 96 21.20 -5.06 34.99
CA GLU A 96 21.76 -5.63 33.75
C GLU A 96 23.25 -5.91 33.89
N THR A 97 23.77 -6.84 33.09
CA THR A 97 25.19 -7.25 33.14
C THR A 97 25.82 -7.06 31.78
N GLN A 98 27.12 -6.73 31.74
CA GLN A 98 27.86 -6.53 30.48
C GLN A 98 27.27 -5.44 29.55
N VAL A 99 26.54 -4.48 30.10
CA VAL A 99 26.07 -3.26 29.42
C VAL A 99 26.95 -2.09 29.89
N TYR A 100 27.46 -1.30 28.94
CA TYR A 100 28.40 -0.19 29.21
C TYR A 100 27.99 1.12 28.55
N THR A 101 26.82 1.13 27.90
CA THR A 101 26.33 2.25 27.13
C THR A 101 24.81 2.29 27.15
N TRP A 102 24.25 3.48 27.14
CA TRP A 102 22.82 3.74 26.97
C TRP A 102 22.64 5.00 26.12
N SER A 103 21.88 4.89 25.05
CA SER A 103 21.59 6.00 24.12
C SER A 103 20.11 6.34 24.14
N ILE A 104 19.80 7.62 23.93
CA ILE A 104 18.43 8.12 23.80
C ILE A 104 18.35 9.10 22.62
N ASN A 105 17.28 8.97 21.82
CA ASN A 105 17.02 9.88 20.70
C ASN A 105 16.37 11.19 21.17
N GLN A 106 16.27 12.17 20.27
CA GLN A 106 15.76 13.50 20.63
C GLN A 106 14.29 13.45 21.08
N GLU A 107 13.45 12.65 20.45
CA GLU A 107 12.04 12.50 20.84
C GLU A 107 11.88 12.00 22.28
N ASN A 108 12.53 10.89 22.60
CA ASN A 108 12.40 10.28 23.93
C ASN A 108 13.04 11.17 24.99
N LEU A 109 14.15 11.86 24.67
CA LEU A 109 14.75 12.80 25.59
C LEU A 109 13.82 14.02 25.81
N ASN A 110 13.17 14.52 24.76
CA ASN A 110 12.20 15.60 24.85
C ASN A 110 11.05 15.26 25.81
N SER A 111 10.40 14.10 25.60
CA SER A 111 9.34 13.61 26.48
C SER A 111 9.83 13.40 27.91
N LEU A 112 11.02 12.83 28.10
CA LEU A 112 11.57 12.57 29.42
C LEU A 112 11.80 13.87 30.21
N LEU A 113 12.34 14.91 29.58
CA LEU A 113 12.58 16.21 30.21
C LEU A 113 11.26 16.87 30.65
N LEU A 114 10.26 16.87 29.78
CA LEU A 114 8.96 17.51 30.04
C LEU A 114 8.14 16.72 31.07
N ASP A 115 8.04 15.41 30.92
CA ASP A 115 7.09 14.59 31.69
C ASP A 115 7.65 14.14 33.05
N LYS A 116 8.97 13.97 33.17
CA LYS A 116 9.60 13.40 34.37
C LYS A 116 10.48 14.38 35.13
N PHE A 117 11.10 15.34 34.44
CA PHE A 117 12.09 16.22 35.06
C PHE A 117 11.63 17.66 35.24
N GLY A 118 10.33 17.94 34.98
CA GLY A 118 9.74 19.25 35.19
C GLY A 118 10.30 20.32 34.26
N GLY A 119 10.86 19.91 33.12
CA GLY A 119 11.36 20.80 32.09
C GLY A 119 10.25 21.66 31.50
N ALA A 120 10.64 22.78 30.92
CA ALA A 120 9.73 23.68 30.22
C ALA A 120 10.23 23.91 28.80
N VAL A 121 9.29 23.98 27.85
CA VAL A 121 9.57 24.25 26.44
C VAL A 121 10.48 25.47 26.29
N GLY A 122 11.53 25.33 25.48
CA GLY A 122 12.49 26.40 25.19
C GLY A 122 13.40 26.79 26.35
N LYS A 123 13.38 26.06 27.48
CA LYS A 123 14.27 26.29 28.63
C LYS A 123 15.14 25.07 28.90
N ALA A 124 16.45 25.31 28.94
CA ALA A 124 17.43 24.28 29.28
C ALA A 124 17.08 23.63 30.64
N THR A 125 17.02 22.30 30.63
CA THR A 125 16.66 21.48 31.79
C THR A 125 17.85 20.59 32.12
N SER A 126 18.41 20.77 33.33
CA SER A 126 19.56 19.98 33.79
C SER A 126 19.11 18.67 34.43
N VAL A 127 19.82 17.58 34.11
CA VAL A 127 19.54 16.22 34.55
C VAL A 127 20.81 15.63 35.15
N ASP A 128 20.70 15.05 36.34
CA ASP A 128 21.75 14.25 36.94
C ASP A 128 21.55 12.79 36.55
N ALA A 129 22.58 12.14 36.03
CA ALA A 129 22.62 10.71 35.77
C ALA A 129 23.57 10.03 36.78
N ARG A 130 23.16 8.86 37.28
CA ARG A 130 23.95 8.01 38.18
C ARG A 130 23.99 6.59 37.65
N ILE A 131 25.21 6.07 37.50
CA ILE A 131 25.44 4.65 37.32
C ILE A 131 25.85 4.04 38.65
N THR A 132 25.24 2.91 38.99
CA THR A 132 25.60 2.08 40.14
C THR A 132 26.09 0.73 39.63
N ALA A 133 27.31 0.34 40.00
CA ALA A 133 27.84 -1.01 39.81
C ALA A 133 27.66 -1.79 41.11
N ILE A 134 26.90 -2.88 41.05
CA ILE A 134 26.45 -3.68 42.19
C ILE A 134 27.14 -5.04 42.12
N VAL A 135 27.78 -5.43 43.22
CA VAL A 135 28.41 -6.74 43.40
C VAL A 135 27.67 -7.44 44.55
N ASP A 136 27.04 -8.58 44.27
CA ASP A 136 26.25 -9.29 45.28
C ASP A 136 27.11 -9.67 46.51
N GLY A 137 26.69 -9.22 47.69
CA GLY A 137 27.37 -9.48 48.96
C GLY A 137 28.42 -8.44 49.37
N ASP A 138 28.70 -7.43 48.54
CA ASP A 138 29.72 -6.40 48.77
C ASP A 138 29.21 -4.96 48.54
N GLU A 139 30.08 -3.97 48.69
CA GLU A 139 29.78 -2.54 48.48
C GLU A 139 29.45 -2.22 47.02
N SER A 140 28.60 -1.21 46.79
CA SER A 140 28.30 -0.70 45.44
C SER A 140 29.21 0.48 45.08
N GLN A 141 29.65 0.58 43.83
CA GLN A 141 30.30 1.79 43.30
C GLN A 141 29.27 2.67 42.60
N THR A 142 29.41 3.98 42.73
CA THR A 142 28.56 4.95 42.03
C THR A 142 29.38 6.01 41.31
N SER A 143 28.98 6.38 40.10
CA SER A 143 29.50 7.55 39.39
C SER A 143 28.34 8.40 38.89
N THR A 144 28.51 9.72 38.91
CA THR A 144 27.48 10.68 38.49
C THR A 144 28.01 11.64 37.43
N VAL A 145 27.14 12.05 36.51
CA VAL A 145 27.40 13.14 35.56
C VAL A 145 26.14 13.98 35.42
N THR A 146 26.30 15.28 35.16
CA THR A 146 25.18 16.19 34.87
C THR A 146 25.26 16.61 33.42
N PHE A 147 24.12 16.61 32.73
CA PHE A 147 23.97 17.16 31.39
C PHE A 147 22.73 18.08 31.33
N SER A 148 22.56 18.81 30.24
CA SER A 148 21.42 19.74 30.10
C SER A 148 20.94 19.76 28.66
N ALA A 149 19.63 19.72 28.45
CA ALA A 149 19.02 19.82 27.13
C ALA A 149 17.79 20.72 27.15
N THR A 150 17.52 21.39 26.04
CA THR A 150 16.37 22.30 25.87
C THR A 150 15.27 21.59 25.09
N PRO A 151 14.11 21.27 25.71
CA PRO A 151 13.01 20.59 25.04
C PRO A 151 12.19 21.53 24.14
N TYR A 152 11.51 20.96 23.15
CA TYR A 152 10.60 21.61 22.21
C TYR A 152 9.12 21.25 22.51
N GLU A 153 8.21 22.08 22.02
CA GLU A 153 6.77 21.76 21.96
C GLU A 153 6.50 20.94 20.70
N ALA A 154 6.07 19.70 20.86
CA ALA A 154 5.77 18.82 19.73
C ALA A 154 4.52 19.29 18.98
N VAL A 155 4.53 19.16 17.65
CA VAL A 155 3.32 19.39 16.86
C VAL A 155 2.25 18.33 17.15
N THR A 156 1.00 18.65 16.78
CA THR A 156 -0.13 17.72 16.98
C THR A 156 0.13 16.34 16.38
N THR A 157 -0.40 15.30 17.02
CA THR A 157 -0.41 13.92 16.50
C THR A 157 -1.63 13.62 15.64
N ARG A 158 -2.58 14.56 15.53
CA ARG A 158 -3.80 14.43 14.71
C ARG A 158 -4.02 15.67 13.87
N LEU A 159 -4.42 15.46 12.62
CA LEU A 159 -4.72 16.52 11.66
C LEU A 159 -5.95 16.10 10.85
N PHE A 160 -6.89 17.01 10.67
CA PHE A 160 -8.13 16.75 9.95
C PHE A 160 -8.32 17.76 8.83
N LEU A 161 -8.61 17.25 7.64
CA LEU A 161 -8.95 17.99 6.45
C LEU A 161 -10.43 18.43 6.49
N ILE A 162 -10.71 19.72 6.30
CA ILE A 162 -12.05 20.30 6.35
C ILE A 162 -12.21 21.42 5.33
N GLY A 163 -13.39 21.54 4.71
CA GLY A 163 -13.69 22.56 3.72
C GLY A 163 -14.71 22.09 2.68
N ASP A 164 -15.26 23.01 1.90
CA ASP A 164 -16.20 22.72 0.80
C ASP A 164 -15.58 21.87 -0.32
N ALA A 165 -14.25 21.91 -0.47
CA ALA A 165 -13.53 20.99 -1.35
C ALA A 165 -13.48 19.54 -0.84
N THR A 166 -13.79 19.30 0.43
CA THR A 166 -13.52 18.03 1.14
C THR A 166 -14.80 17.20 1.33
N PRO A 167 -14.72 15.88 1.60
CA PRO A 167 -15.89 14.98 1.63
C PRO A 167 -17.03 15.42 2.58
N ASN A 168 -16.69 16.09 3.68
CA ASN A 168 -17.65 16.44 4.74
C ASN A 168 -17.89 17.96 4.87
N GLY A 169 -17.46 18.75 3.88
CA GLY A 169 -17.67 20.19 3.89
C GLY A 169 -17.04 20.86 5.11
N TRP A 170 -17.72 21.89 5.63
CA TRP A 170 -17.33 22.63 6.84
C TRP A 170 -17.85 22.01 8.16
N SER A 171 -18.15 20.69 8.19
CA SER A 171 -18.57 20.01 9.41
C SER A 171 -17.36 19.60 10.27
N ALA A 172 -17.05 20.37 11.31
CA ALA A 172 -15.93 20.05 12.21
C ALA A 172 -16.11 18.70 12.93
N ASP A 173 -17.35 18.33 13.29
CA ASP A 173 -17.67 17.05 13.93
C ASP A 173 -17.39 15.85 13.01
N LYS A 174 -17.39 16.07 11.69
CA LYS A 174 -17.15 15.04 10.66
C LYS A 174 -15.91 15.35 9.81
N ALA A 175 -14.99 16.16 10.31
CA ALA A 175 -13.77 16.48 9.58
C ALA A 175 -13.00 15.20 9.24
N THR A 176 -12.40 15.17 8.05
CA THR A 176 -11.75 13.97 7.53
C THR A 176 -10.37 13.81 8.13
N GLU A 177 -10.13 12.78 8.93
CA GLU A 177 -8.83 12.53 9.54
C GLU A 177 -7.77 12.16 8.48
N MET A 178 -6.57 12.73 8.63
CA MET A 178 -5.41 12.40 7.82
C MET A 178 -4.54 11.34 8.53
N ALA A 179 -3.90 10.47 7.75
CA ALA A 179 -2.96 9.49 8.28
C ALA A 179 -1.64 10.17 8.67
N ARG A 180 -1.21 10.02 9.92
CA ARG A 180 0.13 10.45 10.34
C ARG A 180 1.16 9.41 9.90
N THR A 181 2.13 9.81 9.08
CA THR A 181 3.18 8.92 8.56
C THR A 181 4.53 9.11 9.25
N ASP A 182 4.76 10.27 9.86
CA ASP A 182 5.94 10.58 10.69
C ASP A 182 5.62 11.78 11.60
N ASN A 183 6.54 12.20 12.48
CA ASN A 183 6.37 13.40 13.28
C ASN A 183 6.11 14.64 12.41
N GLY A 184 4.96 15.29 12.68
CA GLY A 184 4.45 16.40 11.88
C GLY A 184 4.10 16.10 10.43
N LEU A 185 4.22 14.86 9.93
CA LEU A 185 3.94 14.51 8.53
C LEU A 185 2.63 13.74 8.42
N PHE A 186 1.68 14.31 7.66
CA PHE A 186 0.35 13.77 7.45
C PHE A 186 0.03 13.59 5.97
N THR A 187 -0.63 12.49 5.62
CA THR A 187 -1.08 12.19 4.26
C THR A 187 -2.56 11.85 4.20
N TRP A 188 -3.19 12.18 3.08
CA TRP A 188 -4.56 11.77 2.77
C TRP A 188 -4.71 11.64 1.27
N GLU A 189 -5.49 10.65 0.83
CA GLU A 189 -5.83 10.42 -0.57
C GLU A 189 -7.34 10.31 -0.74
N GLY A 190 -7.89 10.96 -1.75
CA GLY A 190 -9.33 10.95 -1.98
C GLY A 190 -9.81 12.00 -2.97
N ASP A 191 -11.10 11.95 -3.28
CA ASP A 191 -11.74 12.91 -4.17
C ASP A 191 -11.88 14.27 -3.48
N LEU A 192 -11.34 15.32 -4.10
CA LEU A 192 -11.59 16.72 -3.75
C LEU A 192 -12.33 17.40 -4.89
N LYS A 193 -13.15 18.39 -4.53
CA LYS A 193 -13.90 19.24 -5.46
C LYS A 193 -13.31 20.63 -5.52
N ALA A 194 -13.57 21.36 -6.60
CA ALA A 194 -13.29 22.78 -6.67
C ALA A 194 -13.93 23.51 -5.47
N GLY A 195 -13.12 24.21 -4.69
CA GLY A 195 -13.54 24.78 -3.41
C GLY A 195 -12.37 25.10 -2.49
N SER A 196 -12.66 25.49 -1.26
CA SER A 196 -11.66 25.80 -0.24
C SER A 196 -11.49 24.67 0.78
N PHE A 197 -10.32 24.64 1.42
CA PHE A 197 -10.07 23.78 2.58
C PHE A 197 -9.01 24.34 3.52
N LYS A 198 -8.97 23.81 4.74
CA LYS A 198 -7.92 24.02 5.75
C LYS A 198 -7.79 22.77 6.62
N PHE A 199 -6.97 22.85 7.67
CA PHE A 199 -6.79 21.74 8.61
C PHE A 199 -7.13 22.14 10.04
N ILE A 200 -7.81 21.28 10.78
CA ILE A 200 -8.00 21.42 12.23
C ILE A 200 -7.20 20.35 12.96
N THR A 201 -6.79 20.61 14.21
CA THR A 201 -6.01 19.65 15.00
C THR A 201 -6.87 18.77 15.91
N THR A 202 -8.12 19.18 16.16
CA THR A 202 -9.07 18.49 17.03
C THR A 202 -10.43 18.39 16.36
N GLN A 203 -10.94 17.16 16.20
CA GLN A 203 -12.27 16.93 15.65
C GLN A 203 -13.35 17.64 16.47
N GLY A 204 -14.29 18.29 15.79
CA GLY A 204 -15.33 19.12 16.41
C GLY A 204 -14.89 20.54 16.78
N GLN A 205 -13.61 20.92 16.58
CA GLN A 205 -13.10 22.24 16.95
C GLN A 205 -12.40 22.93 15.78
N PHE A 206 -12.77 24.19 15.49
CA PHE A 206 -12.13 24.99 14.43
C PHE A 206 -10.75 25.55 14.81
N LEU A 207 -10.38 25.44 16.09
CA LEU A 207 -9.11 25.89 16.63
C LEU A 207 -8.59 24.83 17.61
N PRO A 208 -7.27 24.60 17.66
CA PRO A 208 -6.27 25.13 16.73
C PRO A 208 -6.41 24.60 15.30
N SER A 209 -5.89 25.36 14.33
CA SER A 209 -5.93 25.02 12.90
C SER A 209 -4.58 25.29 12.22
N TYR A 210 -4.37 24.66 11.06
CA TYR A 210 -3.31 25.03 10.13
C TYR A 210 -3.94 25.58 8.85
N ASN A 211 -3.50 26.78 8.51
CA ASN A 211 -4.08 27.62 7.47
C ASN A 211 -3.04 27.98 6.41
N ASN A 212 -3.48 28.66 5.35
CA ASN A 212 -2.57 29.20 4.34
C ASN A 212 -1.93 30.49 4.85
N ASP A 213 -0.61 30.62 4.74
CA ASP A 213 0.11 31.85 5.11
C ASP A 213 0.02 32.97 4.05
N GLY A 214 -0.71 32.72 2.96
CA GLY A 214 -0.82 33.60 1.79
C GLY A 214 0.18 33.28 0.68
N THR A 215 1.13 32.38 0.93
CA THR A 215 2.14 31.90 -0.03
C THR A 215 1.97 30.43 -0.41
N GLY A 216 0.96 29.77 0.16
CA GLY A 216 0.69 28.34 -0.03
C GLY A 216 1.33 27.45 1.03
N LYS A 217 1.98 28.02 2.06
CA LYS A 217 2.53 27.27 3.19
C LYS A 217 1.56 27.21 4.36
N LEU A 218 1.78 26.22 5.23
CA LEU A 218 1.03 26.01 6.46
C LEU A 218 1.48 27.01 7.52
N VAL A 219 0.52 27.69 8.14
CA VAL A 219 0.73 28.51 9.33
C VAL A 219 -0.21 28.06 10.44
N TYR A 220 0.34 27.90 11.66
CA TYR A 220 -0.44 27.54 12.83
C TYR A 220 -1.31 28.72 13.30
N ARG A 221 -2.58 28.43 13.56
CA ARG A 221 -3.58 29.38 14.03
C ARG A 221 -4.19 28.86 15.33
N SER A 222 -4.09 29.66 16.39
CA SER A 222 -4.54 29.33 17.74
C SER A 222 -5.62 30.28 18.27
N SER A 223 -5.92 31.39 17.59
CA SER A 223 -6.96 32.33 18.02
C SER A 223 -7.73 32.94 16.86
N ASP A 224 -8.94 33.41 17.15
CA ASP A 224 -9.81 34.02 16.14
C ASP A 224 -9.33 35.36 15.60
N SER A 225 -8.41 36.03 16.31
CA SER A 225 -7.80 37.27 15.84
C SER A 225 -6.75 37.07 14.74
N GLN A 226 -6.31 35.83 14.51
CA GLN A 226 -5.32 35.49 13.48
C GLN A 226 -6.01 35.21 12.13
N PRO A 227 -5.35 35.50 10.99
CA PRO A 227 -5.91 35.31 9.65
C PRO A 227 -6.43 33.88 9.41
N ASP A 228 -7.61 33.77 8.80
CA ASP A 228 -8.25 32.48 8.46
C ASP A 228 -8.17 32.13 6.97
N GLU A 229 -7.02 32.40 6.35
CA GLU A 229 -6.79 32.13 4.93
C GLU A 229 -6.78 30.62 4.63
N GLN A 230 -7.45 30.25 3.54
CA GLN A 230 -7.70 28.85 3.16
C GLN A 230 -6.89 28.45 1.94
N PHE A 231 -6.67 27.15 1.78
CA PHE A 231 -6.17 26.56 0.54
C PHE A 231 -7.31 26.36 -0.45
N LYS A 232 -6.99 26.26 -1.75
CA LYS A 232 -7.97 26.12 -2.82
C LYS A 232 -7.68 24.92 -3.70
N ILE A 233 -8.73 24.20 -4.06
CA ILE A 233 -8.75 23.23 -5.15
C ILE A 233 -9.48 23.89 -6.33
N THR A 234 -8.91 23.80 -7.52
CA THR A 234 -9.46 24.43 -8.73
C THR A 234 -10.26 23.48 -9.60
N GLU A 235 -10.02 22.18 -9.50
CA GLU A 235 -10.63 21.15 -10.34
C GLU A 235 -11.03 19.94 -9.50
N ASP A 236 -12.19 19.35 -9.81
CA ASP A 236 -12.62 18.09 -9.21
C ASP A 236 -11.67 16.98 -9.66
N HIS A 237 -10.99 16.33 -8.71
CA HIS A 237 -10.08 15.22 -9.01
C HIS A 237 -9.82 14.35 -7.77
N PHE A 238 -9.25 13.17 -7.99
CA PHE A 238 -8.62 12.39 -6.93
C PHE A 238 -7.25 12.98 -6.58
N TYR A 239 -7.03 13.41 -5.33
CA TYR A 239 -5.80 14.06 -4.88
C TYR A 239 -5.05 13.23 -3.85
N LYS A 240 -3.74 13.41 -3.83
CA LYS A 240 -2.89 13.14 -2.67
C LYS A 240 -2.52 14.46 -2.00
N VAL A 241 -2.89 14.58 -0.73
CA VAL A 241 -2.57 15.71 0.14
C VAL A 241 -1.47 15.27 1.12
N THR A 242 -0.39 16.04 1.21
CA THR A 242 0.70 15.82 2.17
C THR A 242 0.99 17.11 2.90
N ALA A 243 0.83 17.13 4.23
CA ALA A 243 1.09 18.27 5.09
C ALA A 243 2.26 17.97 6.03
N ASN A 244 3.30 18.81 5.99
CA ASN A 244 4.44 18.75 6.90
C ASN A 244 4.38 19.95 7.85
N LEU A 245 3.95 19.72 9.10
CA LEU A 245 3.79 20.73 10.12
C LEU A 245 5.13 21.26 10.66
N LEU A 246 6.23 20.51 10.49
CA LEU A 246 7.56 20.91 10.96
C LEU A 246 8.25 21.88 10.00
N THR A 247 8.00 21.73 8.70
CA THR A 247 8.58 22.59 7.66
C THR A 247 7.61 23.65 7.14
N GLY A 248 6.31 23.48 7.42
CA GLY A 248 5.23 24.30 6.87
C GLY A 248 4.87 23.97 5.43
N GLU A 249 5.43 22.91 4.84
CA GLU A 249 5.19 22.55 3.44
C GLU A 249 3.84 21.81 3.29
N LEU A 250 3.08 22.21 2.26
CA LEU A 250 1.86 21.53 1.83
C LEU A 250 2.00 21.14 0.35
N THR A 251 1.76 19.87 0.06
CA THR A 251 1.67 19.36 -1.31
C THR A 251 0.28 18.81 -1.57
N VAL A 252 -0.34 19.24 -2.67
CA VAL A 252 -1.65 18.79 -3.13
C VAL A 252 -1.53 18.46 -4.61
N VAL A 253 -1.45 17.17 -4.93
CA VAL A 253 -1.21 16.70 -6.30
C VAL A 253 -2.35 15.82 -6.75
N GLN A 254 -2.80 16.01 -8.00
CA GLN A 254 -3.70 15.07 -8.64
C GLN A 254 -2.99 13.71 -8.68
N ALA A 255 -3.64 12.68 -8.14
CA ALA A 255 -3.10 11.33 -8.02
C ALA A 255 -3.69 10.45 -9.13
N GLU A 256 -3.33 10.78 -10.37
CA GLU A 256 -3.68 9.99 -11.55
C GLU A 256 -3.13 8.56 -11.45
N GLY A 257 -3.96 7.57 -11.78
CA GLY A 257 -3.55 6.16 -11.81
C GLY A 257 -3.49 5.44 -10.45
N VAL A 258 -3.94 6.08 -9.35
CA VAL A 258 -4.10 5.43 -8.04
C VAL A 258 -5.52 4.90 -7.83
N LYS A 259 -6.53 5.55 -8.41
CA LYS A 259 -7.92 5.09 -8.47
C LYS A 259 -8.49 5.31 -9.89
N PRO A 260 -9.31 4.40 -10.44
CA PRO A 260 -9.95 4.62 -11.73
C PRO A 260 -10.85 5.86 -11.70
N ARG A 261 -10.81 6.67 -12.77
CA ARG A 261 -11.66 7.86 -12.94
C ARG A 261 -13.15 7.50 -12.96
N PHE A 262 -13.48 6.31 -13.42
CA PHE A 262 -14.84 5.80 -13.52
C PHE A 262 -14.93 4.38 -12.96
N ASP A 263 -16.01 4.11 -12.24
CA ASP A 263 -16.25 2.79 -11.67
C ASP A 263 -16.96 1.83 -12.63
N GLU A 264 -17.49 2.34 -13.73
CA GLU A 264 -18.22 1.59 -14.73
C GLU A 264 -17.79 2.01 -16.14
N LEU A 265 -17.91 1.10 -17.10
CA LEU A 265 -17.67 1.35 -18.51
C LEU A 265 -18.68 0.56 -19.35
N PHE A 266 -19.10 1.12 -20.47
CA PHE A 266 -20.11 0.55 -21.35
C PHE A 266 -19.60 0.48 -22.78
N PHE A 267 -19.77 -0.65 -23.45
CA PHE A 267 -19.57 -0.78 -24.89
C PHE A 267 -20.82 -0.25 -25.63
N VAL A 268 -20.62 0.63 -26.62
CA VAL A 268 -21.72 1.27 -27.36
C VAL A 268 -21.36 1.41 -28.84
N GLY A 269 -22.25 0.99 -29.75
CA GLY A 269 -22.03 1.19 -31.19
C GLY A 269 -23.10 0.58 -32.07
N ASN A 270 -22.84 0.54 -33.38
CA ASN A 270 -23.67 -0.20 -34.34
C ASN A 270 -23.99 -1.64 -33.88
N PRO A 271 -23.02 -2.42 -33.34
CA PRO A 271 -23.28 -3.80 -32.93
C PRO A 271 -24.31 -3.92 -31.78
N THR A 272 -24.46 -2.89 -30.94
CA THR A 272 -25.44 -2.87 -29.84
C THR A 272 -26.72 -2.13 -30.22
N GLY A 273 -26.85 -1.66 -31.46
CA GLY A 273 -27.92 -0.74 -31.86
C GLY A 273 -27.86 0.58 -31.09
N TRP A 274 -26.66 1.03 -30.70
CA TRP A 274 -26.39 2.20 -29.85
C TRP A 274 -26.93 2.11 -28.42
N ASN A 275 -27.27 0.91 -27.94
CA ASN A 275 -27.54 0.68 -26.52
C ASN A 275 -26.23 0.57 -25.73
N PHE A 276 -26.27 0.96 -24.47
CA PHE A 276 -25.15 0.86 -23.55
C PHE A 276 -25.12 -0.53 -22.93
N GLU A 277 -24.15 -1.34 -23.34
CA GLU A 277 -23.94 -2.67 -22.78
C GLU A 277 -22.80 -2.61 -21.75
N PRO A 278 -23.01 -3.04 -20.49
CA PRO A 278 -22.00 -2.92 -19.45
C PRO A 278 -20.78 -3.81 -19.74
N MET A 279 -19.59 -3.29 -19.43
CA MET A 279 -18.35 -4.04 -19.42
C MET A 279 -18.02 -4.48 -17.99
N ALA A 280 -17.45 -5.67 -17.84
CA ALA A 280 -17.05 -6.19 -16.54
C ALA A 280 -15.75 -5.53 -16.08
N LYS A 281 -15.70 -4.98 -14.87
CA LYS A 281 -14.44 -4.53 -14.27
C LYS A 281 -13.56 -5.75 -13.98
N ASP A 282 -12.29 -5.70 -14.34
CA ASP A 282 -11.35 -6.78 -14.10
C ASP A 282 -11.14 -6.99 -12.59
N ALA A 283 -11.07 -8.27 -12.20
CA ALA A 283 -10.97 -8.69 -10.81
C ALA A 283 -9.63 -8.34 -10.14
N LEU A 284 -8.55 -8.23 -10.93
CA LEU A 284 -7.19 -7.99 -10.43
C LEU A 284 -6.81 -6.52 -10.56
N ASP A 285 -7.21 -5.86 -11.66
CA ASP A 285 -6.88 -4.46 -11.93
C ASP A 285 -8.15 -3.62 -12.17
N GLY A 286 -8.50 -2.79 -11.18
CA GLY A 286 -9.70 -1.96 -11.22
C GLY A 286 -9.74 -0.88 -12.32
N PHE A 287 -8.65 -0.68 -13.07
CA PHE A 287 -8.60 0.19 -14.25
C PHE A 287 -8.96 -0.52 -15.56
N LEU A 288 -8.99 -1.86 -15.56
CA LEU A 288 -9.28 -2.66 -16.75
C LEU A 288 -10.76 -3.04 -16.80
N PHE A 289 -11.38 -2.89 -17.96
CA PHE A 289 -12.76 -3.31 -18.23
C PHE A 289 -12.80 -4.30 -19.39
N ARG A 290 -13.47 -5.43 -19.20
CA ARG A 290 -13.53 -6.56 -20.14
C ARG A 290 -14.90 -6.73 -20.77
N TYR A 291 -14.92 -7.13 -22.02
CA TYR A 291 -16.13 -7.45 -22.76
C TYR A 291 -15.85 -8.47 -23.86
N GLY A 292 -16.67 -9.50 -23.96
CA GLY A 292 -16.55 -10.56 -24.95
C GLY A 292 -17.82 -10.70 -25.76
N ARG A 293 -17.70 -10.78 -27.09
CA ARG A 293 -18.85 -10.80 -28.00
C ARG A 293 -18.54 -11.48 -29.33
N VAL A 294 -19.56 -12.11 -29.91
CA VAL A 294 -19.61 -12.44 -31.34
C VAL A 294 -20.15 -11.24 -32.12
N PHE A 295 -19.39 -10.76 -33.09
CA PHE A 295 -19.88 -9.77 -34.03
C PHE A 295 -20.41 -10.51 -35.25
N GLU A 296 -21.72 -10.74 -35.31
CA GLU A 296 -22.36 -11.51 -36.38
C GLU A 296 -22.10 -10.92 -37.77
N ASN A 297 -22.19 -11.74 -38.82
CA ASN A 297 -21.94 -11.30 -40.19
C ASN A 297 -22.75 -10.04 -40.55
N GLY A 298 -22.06 -8.97 -40.95
CA GLY A 298 -22.67 -7.68 -41.30
C GLY A 298 -23.14 -6.84 -40.09
N GLN A 299 -22.79 -7.24 -38.86
CA GLN A 299 -23.06 -6.48 -37.63
C GLN A 299 -21.79 -5.80 -37.08
N GLY A 300 -20.94 -5.29 -37.98
CA GLY A 300 -19.79 -4.46 -37.66
C GLY A 300 -20.19 -2.99 -37.47
N GLY A 301 -19.31 -2.08 -37.88
CA GLY A 301 -19.53 -0.64 -37.86
C GLY A 301 -18.87 0.07 -36.69
N GLU A 302 -19.37 1.26 -36.39
CA GLU A 302 -18.77 2.18 -35.42
C GLU A 302 -19.02 1.75 -33.98
N PHE A 303 -18.03 1.94 -33.09
CA PHE A 303 -18.18 1.77 -31.65
C PHE A 303 -17.26 2.69 -30.84
N LYS A 304 -17.60 2.87 -29.56
CA LYS A 304 -16.88 3.64 -28.53
C LYS A 304 -17.29 3.18 -27.13
N PHE A 305 -16.78 3.81 -26.08
CA PHE A 305 -17.04 3.40 -24.70
C PHE A 305 -17.57 4.53 -23.82
N GLY A 306 -18.74 4.31 -23.21
CA GLY A 306 -19.38 5.29 -22.33
C GLY A 306 -19.02 5.08 -20.87
N THR A 307 -19.00 6.17 -20.09
CA THR A 307 -18.62 6.13 -18.67
C THR A 307 -19.83 6.13 -17.72
N ALA A 308 -21.04 6.23 -18.25
CA ALA A 308 -22.30 6.12 -17.52
C ALA A 308 -23.41 5.66 -18.47
N ASN A 309 -24.32 4.83 -17.97
CA ASN A 309 -25.42 4.30 -18.77
C ASN A 309 -26.30 5.42 -19.33
N GLY A 310 -26.44 5.48 -20.66
CA GLY A 310 -27.29 6.46 -21.35
C GLY A 310 -26.71 7.88 -21.43
N SER A 311 -25.50 8.13 -20.93
CA SER A 311 -24.83 9.42 -21.03
C SER A 311 -23.83 9.45 -22.18
N TRP A 312 -23.86 10.53 -22.96
CA TRP A 312 -22.96 10.75 -24.10
C TRP A 312 -21.90 11.83 -23.83
N GLU A 313 -21.93 12.45 -22.65
CA GLU A 313 -21.09 13.59 -22.31
C GLU A 313 -19.65 13.20 -21.95
N ASN A 314 -19.41 11.99 -21.46
CA ASN A 314 -18.07 11.57 -21.05
C ASN A 314 -17.81 10.20 -21.67
N MET A 315 -16.91 10.16 -22.64
CA MET A 315 -16.73 9.00 -23.51
C MET A 315 -15.26 8.74 -23.79
N PHE A 316 -14.85 7.48 -23.80
CA PHE A 316 -13.59 7.05 -24.38
C PHE A 316 -13.79 6.73 -25.86
N LYS A 317 -13.00 7.38 -26.70
CA LYS A 317 -13.14 7.45 -28.15
C LYS A 317 -11.83 7.12 -28.85
N ALA A 318 -11.92 6.82 -30.14
CA ALA A 318 -10.74 6.70 -30.97
C ALA A 318 -10.13 8.10 -31.22
N PRO A 319 -8.81 8.25 -31.34
CA PRO A 319 -8.19 9.55 -31.66
C PRO A 319 -8.50 10.06 -33.08
N THR A 320 -8.96 9.18 -33.98
CA THR A 320 -9.26 9.50 -35.37
C THR A 320 -10.53 8.80 -35.82
N ALA A 321 -11.32 9.43 -36.70
CA ALA A 321 -12.53 8.84 -37.26
C ALA A 321 -12.23 7.51 -37.98
N ASN A 322 -13.12 6.52 -37.81
CA ASN A 322 -13.00 5.18 -38.38
C ASN A 322 -11.66 4.50 -38.09
N ALA A 323 -11.14 4.65 -36.86
CA ALA A 323 -9.93 3.92 -36.46
C ALA A 323 -10.17 2.41 -36.55
N ALA A 324 -9.18 1.66 -37.06
CA ALA A 324 -9.25 0.20 -37.05
C ALA A 324 -9.37 -0.32 -35.62
N TYR A 325 -10.10 -1.42 -35.39
CA TYR A 325 -10.27 -2.00 -34.05
C TYR A 325 -8.94 -2.37 -33.35
N THR A 326 -7.85 -2.51 -34.11
CA THR A 326 -6.50 -2.78 -33.61
C THR A 326 -5.76 -1.52 -33.15
N ASN A 327 -6.29 -0.32 -33.39
CA ASN A 327 -5.72 0.91 -32.88
C ASN A 327 -6.00 1.00 -31.38
N GLN A 328 -4.94 0.88 -30.58
CA GLN A 328 -5.06 0.87 -29.12
C GLN A 328 -5.14 2.25 -28.50
N SER A 329 -4.81 3.32 -29.22
CA SER A 329 -4.83 4.65 -28.65
C SER A 329 -6.26 5.06 -28.30
N VAL A 330 -6.44 5.63 -27.12
CA VAL A 330 -7.73 6.11 -26.61
C VAL A 330 -7.65 7.60 -26.34
N GLU A 331 -8.73 8.30 -26.62
CA GLU A 331 -8.94 9.69 -26.22
C GLU A 331 -10.14 9.75 -25.28
N PHE A 332 -9.94 10.23 -24.05
CA PHE A 332 -11.07 10.61 -23.19
C PHE A 332 -11.60 11.97 -23.62
N VAL A 333 -12.86 12.02 -24.04
CA VAL A 333 -13.53 13.26 -24.44
C VAL A 333 -14.58 13.60 -23.39
N SER A 334 -14.36 14.72 -22.70
CA SER A 334 -15.37 15.43 -21.92
C SER A 334 -16.16 16.35 -22.84
N GLY A 335 -17.48 16.21 -22.85
CA GLY A 335 -18.38 16.76 -23.87
C GLY A 335 -18.62 15.82 -25.06
N PHE A 336 -19.13 16.38 -26.16
CA PHE A 336 -19.64 15.60 -27.28
C PHE A 336 -18.65 15.42 -28.43
N ASP A 337 -17.78 16.40 -28.68
CA ASP A 337 -16.89 16.47 -29.83
C ASP A 337 -15.40 16.46 -29.42
N PRO A 338 -14.50 15.88 -30.23
CA PRO A 338 -14.78 15.15 -31.47
C PRO A 338 -15.46 13.80 -31.20
N ASP A 339 -16.33 13.33 -32.11
CA ASP A 339 -17.01 12.03 -31.99
C ASP A 339 -16.35 10.94 -32.85
N ASN A 340 -15.03 10.83 -32.76
CA ASN A 340 -14.27 9.79 -33.44
C ASN A 340 -14.56 8.42 -32.82
N LYS A 341 -14.65 7.39 -33.67
CA LYS A 341 -15.06 6.03 -33.29
C LYS A 341 -14.13 5.01 -33.94
N TRP A 342 -13.99 3.86 -33.29
CA TRP A 342 -13.44 2.69 -33.95
C TRP A 342 -14.48 2.14 -34.93
N PHE A 343 -14.03 1.49 -36.00
CA PHE A 343 -14.90 0.88 -37.00
C PHE A 343 -14.48 -0.57 -37.24
N LEU A 344 -15.41 -1.51 -37.07
CA LEU A 344 -15.23 -2.92 -37.40
C LEU A 344 -15.75 -3.18 -38.82
N GLN A 345 -14.89 -3.63 -39.73
CA GLN A 345 -15.26 -3.88 -41.13
C GLN A 345 -16.11 -5.14 -41.28
N ASP A 346 -16.91 -5.22 -42.34
CA ASP A 346 -17.72 -6.42 -42.63
C ASP A 346 -16.85 -7.69 -42.77
N SER A 347 -15.64 -7.57 -43.31
CA SER A 347 -14.65 -8.67 -43.39
C SER A 347 -14.09 -9.10 -42.03
N GLU A 348 -14.31 -8.31 -40.99
CA GLU A 348 -13.91 -8.56 -39.60
C GLU A 348 -15.10 -9.07 -38.76
N THR A 349 -16.29 -9.17 -39.35
CA THR A 349 -17.47 -9.78 -38.73
C THR A 349 -17.52 -11.31 -38.95
N GLY A 350 -18.49 -11.97 -38.31
CA GLY A 350 -18.59 -13.43 -38.24
C GLY A 350 -17.64 -14.08 -37.23
N LYS A 351 -17.10 -13.30 -36.30
CA LYS A 351 -16.01 -13.68 -35.40
C LYS A 351 -16.28 -13.26 -33.96
N ALA A 352 -15.72 -13.98 -33.00
CA ALA A 352 -15.70 -13.58 -31.61
C ALA A 352 -14.48 -12.71 -31.30
N TYR A 353 -14.65 -11.75 -30.40
CA TYR A 353 -13.57 -10.91 -29.92
C TYR A 353 -13.65 -10.75 -28.40
N LYS A 354 -12.49 -10.62 -27.78
CA LYS A 354 -12.34 -10.08 -26.41
C LYS A 354 -11.79 -8.66 -26.50
N ILE A 355 -12.40 -7.78 -25.72
CA ILE A 355 -12.06 -6.36 -25.60
C ILE A 355 -11.65 -6.10 -24.16
N CYS A 356 -10.52 -5.43 -23.97
CA CYS A 356 -10.06 -4.89 -22.70
C CYS A 356 -9.80 -3.39 -22.87
N VAL A 357 -10.40 -2.55 -22.04
CA VAL A 357 -10.14 -1.10 -22.03
C VAL A 357 -9.44 -0.74 -20.73
N ASP A 358 -8.26 -0.15 -20.82
CA ASP A 358 -7.52 0.45 -19.71
C ASP A 358 -7.89 1.93 -19.63
N ILE A 359 -8.49 2.35 -18.51
CA ILE A 359 -8.92 3.73 -18.28
C ILE A 359 -7.99 4.51 -17.34
N ARG A 360 -6.79 3.98 -17.08
CA ARG A 360 -5.79 4.64 -16.26
C ARG A 360 -5.35 5.93 -16.92
N THR A 361 -5.60 7.06 -16.26
CA THR A 361 -5.28 8.39 -16.78
C THR A 361 -3.82 8.46 -17.27
N GLY A 362 -3.64 8.92 -18.52
CA GLY A 362 -2.34 9.05 -19.17
C GLY A 362 -1.75 7.75 -19.72
N LYS A 363 -2.41 6.61 -19.53
CA LYS A 363 -2.03 5.28 -20.02
C LYS A 363 -3.20 4.54 -20.68
N GLU A 364 -4.23 5.29 -21.12
CA GLU A 364 -5.46 4.70 -21.65
C GLU A 364 -5.20 3.88 -22.93
N ARG A 365 -5.81 2.70 -23.01
CA ARG A 365 -5.65 1.76 -24.13
C ARG A 365 -6.93 0.99 -24.43
N MET A 366 -7.23 0.77 -25.71
CA MET A 366 -8.29 -0.12 -26.19
C MET A 366 -7.66 -1.36 -26.82
N MET A 367 -7.82 -2.52 -26.19
CA MET A 367 -7.17 -3.77 -26.59
C MET A 367 -8.24 -4.77 -27.01
N MET A 368 -8.51 -4.83 -28.32
CA MET A 368 -9.45 -5.79 -28.91
C MET A 368 -8.70 -6.83 -29.75
N ARG A 369 -8.99 -8.11 -29.51
CA ARG A 369 -8.39 -9.23 -30.25
C ARG A 369 -9.44 -10.29 -30.57
N GLU A 370 -9.32 -10.87 -31.77
CA GLU A 370 -10.12 -12.04 -32.16
C GLU A 370 -9.91 -13.16 -31.13
N PHE A 371 -11.01 -13.81 -30.75
CA PHE A 371 -11.04 -14.88 -29.77
C PHE A 371 -11.41 -16.20 -30.44
N THR A 372 -10.46 -17.13 -30.41
CA THR A 372 -10.71 -18.52 -30.80
C THR A 372 -11.12 -19.29 -29.54
N PRO A 373 -12.34 -19.88 -29.48
CA PRO A 373 -12.76 -20.64 -28.32
C PRO A 373 -11.89 -21.87 -28.12
N TYR A 374 -11.55 -22.18 -26.86
CA TYR A 374 -10.94 -23.45 -26.51
C TYR A 374 -11.96 -24.58 -26.75
N GLU A 375 -11.49 -25.67 -27.37
CA GLU A 375 -12.35 -26.82 -27.71
C GLU A 375 -12.77 -27.62 -26.47
N MET A 376 -11.99 -27.52 -25.38
CA MET A 376 -12.20 -28.26 -24.15
C MET A 376 -11.97 -27.36 -22.94
N ILE A 377 -12.72 -27.60 -21.87
CA ILE A 377 -12.51 -27.01 -20.54
C ILE A 377 -12.52 -28.16 -19.54
N TYR A 378 -11.63 -28.13 -18.56
CA TYR A 378 -11.42 -29.21 -17.60
C TYR A 378 -11.52 -28.73 -16.17
N LEU A 379 -12.27 -29.44 -15.33
CA LEU A 379 -12.28 -29.26 -13.88
C LEU A 379 -10.95 -29.76 -13.28
N VAL A 380 -10.36 -28.97 -12.39
CA VAL A 380 -9.12 -29.28 -11.67
C VAL A 380 -9.26 -28.85 -10.20
N GLY A 381 -8.82 -29.70 -9.27
CA GLY A 381 -8.78 -29.42 -7.83
C GLY A 381 -9.34 -30.56 -6.98
N ASP A 382 -9.09 -30.54 -5.67
CA ASP A 382 -9.46 -31.63 -4.74
C ASP A 382 -10.96 -31.93 -4.69
N ALA A 383 -11.82 -30.96 -5.05
CA ALA A 383 -13.26 -31.19 -5.15
C ALA A 383 -13.65 -32.05 -6.35
N THR A 384 -12.77 -32.20 -7.34
CA THR A 384 -13.09 -32.78 -8.66
C THR A 384 -12.76 -34.27 -8.71
N PRO A 385 -13.38 -35.05 -9.61
CA PRO A 385 -13.14 -36.50 -9.72
C PRO A 385 -11.66 -36.88 -9.96
N SER A 386 -10.92 -36.02 -10.66
CA SER A 386 -9.50 -36.24 -10.98
C SER A 386 -8.53 -35.51 -10.05
N GLY A 387 -9.02 -34.78 -9.04
CA GLY A 387 -8.17 -34.01 -8.14
C GLY A 387 -7.26 -33.02 -8.87
N TRP A 388 -6.00 -32.97 -8.45
CA TRP A 388 -4.93 -32.17 -9.04
C TRP A 388 -4.16 -32.88 -10.18
N ASP A 389 -4.60 -34.06 -10.62
CA ASP A 389 -3.99 -34.74 -11.78
C ASP A 389 -4.39 -34.04 -13.08
N LEU A 390 -3.58 -33.05 -13.50
CA LEU A 390 -3.84 -32.24 -14.68
C LEU A 390 -3.86 -33.07 -15.97
N GLY A 391 -3.06 -34.14 -16.07
CA GLY A 391 -3.03 -35.00 -17.26
C GLY A 391 -4.38 -35.70 -17.49
N ASN A 392 -5.02 -36.10 -16.39
CA ASN A 392 -6.31 -36.79 -16.36
C ASN A 392 -7.48 -35.89 -15.92
N ALA A 393 -7.35 -34.56 -16.01
CA ALA A 393 -8.36 -33.60 -15.56
C ALA A 393 -9.76 -33.88 -16.17
N THR A 394 -10.82 -33.66 -15.39
CA THR A 394 -12.18 -34.04 -15.76
C THR A 394 -12.76 -33.09 -16.81
N PRO A 395 -13.11 -33.54 -18.03
CA PRO A 395 -13.60 -32.66 -19.08
C PRO A 395 -15.05 -32.21 -18.83
N MET A 396 -15.34 -30.96 -19.17
CA MET A 396 -16.70 -30.47 -19.39
C MET A 396 -17.19 -30.83 -20.80
N THR A 397 -18.49 -30.72 -21.03
CA THR A 397 -19.13 -30.96 -22.34
C THR A 397 -19.52 -29.63 -22.96
N ALA A 398 -19.05 -29.35 -24.18
CA ALA A 398 -19.52 -28.19 -24.94
C ALA A 398 -21.02 -28.31 -25.25
N THR A 399 -21.73 -27.19 -25.21
CA THR A 399 -23.13 -27.11 -25.66
C THR A 399 -23.19 -26.94 -27.18
N SER A 400 -24.37 -26.61 -27.74
CA SER A 400 -24.47 -26.19 -29.13
C SER A 400 -23.73 -24.86 -29.42
N SER A 401 -23.47 -24.06 -28.39
CA SER A 401 -22.58 -22.90 -28.48
C SER A 401 -21.14 -23.33 -28.17
N PRO A 402 -20.15 -23.02 -29.03
CA PRO A 402 -18.75 -23.35 -28.78
C PRO A 402 -18.16 -22.57 -27.60
N TYR A 403 -18.86 -21.54 -27.12
CA TYR A 403 -18.43 -20.72 -25.99
C TYR A 403 -18.94 -21.22 -24.65
N VAL A 404 -19.91 -22.14 -24.62
CA VAL A 404 -20.56 -22.57 -23.38
C VAL A 404 -20.31 -24.04 -23.13
N PHE A 405 -19.76 -24.33 -21.96
CA PHE A 405 -19.49 -25.68 -21.46
C PHE A 405 -20.36 -25.97 -20.25
N THR A 406 -20.82 -27.22 -20.14
CA THR A 406 -21.56 -27.69 -18.98
C THR A 406 -20.97 -28.98 -18.43
N TRP A 407 -21.11 -29.18 -17.11
CA TRP A 407 -20.77 -30.41 -16.45
C TRP A 407 -21.73 -30.65 -15.28
N THR A 408 -22.26 -31.86 -15.15
CA THR A 408 -23.04 -32.28 -13.99
C THR A 408 -22.42 -33.53 -13.41
N GLY A 409 -22.17 -33.53 -12.10
CA GLY A 409 -21.57 -34.68 -11.43
C GLY A 409 -21.35 -34.46 -9.94
N GLN A 410 -20.68 -35.42 -9.31
CA GLN A 410 -20.33 -35.34 -7.89
C GLN A 410 -19.08 -34.48 -7.69
N LEU A 411 -19.16 -33.49 -6.81
CA LEU A 411 -18.01 -32.79 -6.25
C LEU A 411 -17.83 -33.17 -4.77
N GLY A 412 -16.57 -33.33 -4.37
CA GLY A 412 -16.16 -33.40 -2.97
C GLY A 412 -16.07 -31.99 -2.35
N ALA A 413 -15.80 -31.93 -1.04
CA ALA A 413 -15.39 -30.65 -0.45
C ALA A 413 -13.92 -30.40 -0.80
N GLY A 414 -13.56 -29.19 -1.24
CA GLY A 414 -12.20 -28.89 -1.70
C GLY A 414 -12.12 -27.73 -2.68
N GLU A 415 -10.93 -27.53 -3.24
CA GLU A 415 -10.65 -26.49 -4.23
C GLU A 415 -11.13 -26.88 -5.64
N LEU A 416 -11.48 -25.87 -6.44
CA LEU A 416 -11.90 -26.00 -7.83
C LEU A 416 -11.41 -24.80 -8.66
N LYS A 417 -10.85 -25.08 -9.84
CA LYS A 417 -10.65 -24.14 -10.95
C LYS A 417 -10.73 -24.90 -12.27
N PHE A 418 -10.58 -24.20 -13.40
CA PHE A 418 -10.74 -24.82 -14.71
C PHE A 418 -9.54 -24.54 -15.61
N SER A 419 -8.98 -25.58 -16.22
CA SER A 419 -7.95 -25.45 -17.25
C SER A 419 -8.58 -25.49 -18.64
N CYS A 420 -8.06 -24.70 -19.58
CA CYS A 420 -8.50 -24.72 -20.98
C CYS A 420 -7.64 -25.62 -21.87
N ASP A 421 -6.40 -25.93 -21.45
CA ASP A 421 -5.39 -26.54 -22.32
C ASP A 421 -4.55 -27.64 -21.66
N LYS A 422 -4.65 -27.82 -20.32
CA LYS A 422 -3.91 -28.80 -19.52
C LYS A 422 -2.39 -28.72 -19.72
N GLN A 423 -1.82 -27.53 -19.88
CA GLN A 423 -0.36 -27.38 -19.98
C GLN A 423 0.33 -27.92 -18.72
N SER A 424 1.22 -28.91 -18.89
CA SER A 424 1.82 -29.67 -17.79
C SER A 424 2.72 -28.85 -16.86
N ASP A 425 3.19 -27.70 -17.33
CA ASP A 425 3.99 -26.74 -16.55
C ASP A 425 3.13 -25.73 -15.78
N TRP A 426 1.79 -25.86 -15.86
CA TRP A 426 0.79 -25.00 -15.22
C TRP A 426 0.73 -23.56 -15.75
N ASN A 427 1.51 -23.22 -16.78
CA ASN A 427 1.52 -21.90 -17.41
C ASN A 427 0.47 -21.76 -18.53
N GLY A 428 -0.58 -22.59 -18.52
CA GLY A 428 -1.64 -22.53 -19.52
C GLY A 428 -2.72 -21.49 -19.25
N ALA A 429 -3.83 -21.67 -19.95
CA ALA A 429 -5.06 -20.91 -19.79
C ALA A 429 -6.00 -21.49 -18.73
N TRP A 430 -6.56 -20.60 -17.93
CA TRP A 430 -7.36 -20.94 -16.76
C TRP A 430 -8.58 -20.02 -16.61
N PHE A 431 -9.68 -20.60 -16.13
CA PHE A 431 -10.75 -19.88 -15.47
C PHE A 431 -10.67 -20.10 -13.96
N MET A 432 -10.68 -19.00 -13.22
CA MET A 432 -10.42 -18.90 -11.79
C MET A 432 -11.51 -18.06 -11.11
N CYS A 433 -11.56 -18.12 -9.78
CA CYS A 433 -12.50 -17.31 -9.02
C CYS A 433 -12.13 -15.82 -9.11
N SER A 434 -13.08 -14.98 -9.52
CA SER A 434 -12.87 -13.54 -9.71
C SER A 434 -12.85 -12.76 -8.39
N ILE A 435 -13.45 -13.28 -7.33
CA ILE A 435 -13.59 -12.57 -6.05
C ILE A 435 -12.51 -12.92 -5.02
N GLY A 436 -11.61 -13.87 -5.34
CA GLY A 436 -10.46 -14.22 -4.49
C GLY A 436 -10.12 -15.70 -4.50
N ASN A 437 -9.26 -16.13 -3.59
CA ASN A 437 -8.90 -17.52 -3.41
C ASN A 437 -9.74 -18.19 -2.30
N ASP A 438 -10.03 -19.48 -2.46
CA ASP A 438 -10.84 -20.30 -1.54
C ASP A 438 -12.24 -19.73 -1.26
N ILE A 439 -12.89 -19.15 -2.27
CA ILE A 439 -14.22 -18.55 -2.11
C ILE A 439 -15.33 -19.54 -2.50
N GLU A 440 -16.36 -19.65 -1.67
CA GLU A 440 -17.53 -20.48 -1.98
C GLU A 440 -18.28 -19.92 -3.20
N PRO A 441 -18.67 -20.75 -4.19
CA PRO A 441 -19.48 -20.30 -5.30
C PRO A 441 -20.81 -19.70 -4.84
N THR A 442 -21.27 -18.64 -5.49
CA THR A 442 -22.53 -17.96 -5.11
C THR A 442 -23.79 -18.81 -5.33
N GLY A 443 -23.69 -19.92 -6.08
CA GLY A 443 -24.84 -20.70 -6.52
C GLY A 443 -25.69 -20.01 -7.60
N GLN A 444 -25.23 -18.87 -8.12
CA GLN A 444 -25.83 -18.12 -9.23
C GLN A 444 -24.78 -17.91 -10.33
N GLN A 445 -25.16 -17.22 -11.41
CA GLN A 445 -24.19 -16.78 -12.41
C GLN A 445 -23.33 -15.64 -11.85
N GLU A 446 -22.02 -15.79 -11.95
CA GLU A 446 -21.00 -14.83 -11.53
C GLU A 446 -19.92 -14.70 -12.61
N HIS A 447 -19.05 -13.69 -12.50
CA HIS A 447 -17.90 -13.56 -13.39
C HIS A 447 -16.79 -14.53 -13.00
N ALA A 448 -16.13 -15.11 -13.99
CA ALA A 448 -14.91 -15.88 -13.83
C ALA A 448 -13.71 -15.00 -14.22
N LEU A 449 -12.58 -15.17 -13.53
CA LEU A 449 -11.32 -14.58 -13.92
C LEU A 449 -10.65 -15.47 -14.98
N PHE A 450 -10.52 -14.97 -16.20
CA PHE A 450 -9.77 -15.64 -17.26
C PHE A 450 -8.32 -15.17 -17.28
N ILE A 451 -7.37 -16.10 -17.13
CA ILE A 451 -5.94 -15.84 -17.24
C ILE A 451 -5.29 -16.91 -18.12
N ASP A 452 -4.60 -16.48 -19.17
CA ASP A 452 -3.65 -17.29 -19.93
C ASP A 452 -2.22 -16.90 -19.55
N LYS A 453 -1.58 -17.77 -18.78
CA LYS A 453 -0.22 -17.57 -18.27
C LYS A 453 0.84 -17.79 -19.35
N SER A 454 0.48 -18.28 -20.54
CA SER A 454 1.38 -18.44 -21.67
C SER A 454 1.27 -17.29 -22.68
N ASP A 455 0.16 -16.54 -22.64
CA ASP A 455 -0.13 -15.46 -23.58
C ASP A 455 0.49 -14.12 -23.16
N ASN A 456 1.55 -13.71 -23.87
CA ASN A 456 2.19 -12.41 -23.64
C ASN A 456 1.27 -11.22 -23.94
N TYR A 457 0.35 -11.33 -24.91
CA TYR A 457 -0.58 -10.24 -25.20
C TYR A 457 -1.52 -10.00 -24.01
N LEU A 458 -1.98 -11.06 -23.33
CA LEU A 458 -2.79 -10.92 -22.13
C LEU A 458 -1.98 -10.35 -20.96
N LYS A 459 -0.74 -10.82 -20.76
CA LYS A 459 0.16 -10.29 -19.73
C LYS A 459 0.38 -8.78 -19.90
N ASP A 460 0.62 -8.32 -21.13
CA ASP A 460 0.89 -6.92 -21.45
C ASP A 460 -0.32 -5.98 -21.21
N GLN A 461 -1.52 -6.53 -20.97
CA GLN A 461 -2.69 -5.74 -20.54
C GLN A 461 -2.51 -5.22 -19.11
N TYR A 462 -1.86 -6.01 -18.24
CA TYR A 462 -1.65 -5.68 -16.83
C TYR A 462 -0.33 -4.91 -16.66
N ALA A 463 -0.42 -3.62 -16.37
CA ALA A 463 0.76 -2.76 -16.25
C ALA A 463 1.59 -3.06 -14.98
N ASP A 464 0.90 -3.31 -13.86
CA ASP A 464 1.51 -3.35 -12.53
C ASP A 464 1.29 -4.70 -11.81
N ILE A 465 0.63 -5.68 -12.46
CA ILE A 465 0.26 -6.96 -11.86
C ILE A 465 0.90 -8.12 -12.64
N ASN A 466 1.66 -8.97 -11.93
CA ASN A 466 2.14 -10.23 -12.50
C ASN A 466 1.05 -11.31 -12.43
N ILE A 467 0.37 -11.54 -13.55
CA ILE A 467 -0.68 -12.57 -13.63
C ILE A 467 -0.16 -14.01 -13.63
N GLY A 468 1.16 -14.23 -13.80
CA GLY A 468 1.76 -15.57 -13.80
C GLY A 468 1.59 -16.29 -12.46
N ASP A 469 1.58 -15.55 -11.35
CA ASP A 469 1.50 -16.10 -10.00
C ASP A 469 0.05 -16.25 -9.49
N VAL A 470 -0.93 -15.78 -10.25
CA VAL A 470 -2.34 -15.83 -9.86
C VAL A 470 -2.84 -17.27 -9.82
N ASP A 471 -3.46 -17.67 -8.72
CA ASP A 471 -3.98 -19.03 -8.52
C ASP A 471 -5.29 -19.03 -7.69
N ASN A 472 -6.23 -18.16 -8.07
CA ASN A 472 -7.52 -18.05 -7.39
C ASN A 472 -8.40 -19.27 -7.67
N LYS A 473 -9.10 -19.73 -6.64
CA LYS A 473 -9.92 -20.96 -6.69
C LYS A 473 -11.25 -20.74 -6.01
N TRP A 474 -12.24 -21.47 -6.49
CA TRP A 474 -13.45 -21.70 -5.73
C TRP A 474 -13.24 -22.77 -4.66
N LYS A 475 -13.99 -22.67 -3.56
CA LYS A 475 -14.05 -23.67 -2.49
C LYS A 475 -15.43 -24.33 -2.46
N ILE A 476 -15.51 -25.60 -2.84
CA ILE A 476 -16.70 -26.40 -2.60
C ILE A 476 -16.72 -26.78 -1.12
N VAL A 477 -17.69 -26.25 -0.37
CA VAL A 477 -17.76 -26.44 1.09
C VAL A 477 -18.41 -27.78 1.46
N SER A 478 -19.38 -28.25 0.66
CA SER A 478 -20.14 -29.45 0.97
C SER A 478 -20.27 -30.36 -0.24
N SER A 479 -19.90 -31.63 -0.08
CA SER A 479 -19.99 -32.59 -1.17
C SER A 479 -21.43 -32.77 -1.67
N GLY A 480 -21.59 -33.14 -2.94
CA GLY A 480 -22.88 -33.43 -3.55
C GLY A 480 -22.86 -33.34 -5.07
N THR A 481 -24.05 -33.43 -5.67
CA THR A 481 -24.22 -33.22 -7.10
C THR A 481 -24.24 -31.72 -7.42
N TYR A 482 -23.42 -31.31 -8.37
CA TYR A 482 -23.39 -29.94 -8.89
C TYR A 482 -23.60 -29.93 -10.39
N THR A 483 -24.21 -28.86 -10.88
CA THR A 483 -24.21 -28.48 -12.29
C THR A 483 -23.38 -27.21 -12.45
N ILE A 484 -22.40 -27.25 -13.34
CA ILE A 484 -21.53 -26.13 -13.68
C ILE A 484 -21.84 -25.72 -15.12
N THR A 485 -22.00 -24.41 -15.35
CA THR A 485 -22.07 -23.83 -16.70
C THR A 485 -21.06 -22.71 -16.80
N LEU A 486 -20.15 -22.78 -17.78
CA LEU A 486 -19.07 -21.80 -18.00
C LEU A 486 -19.18 -21.24 -19.42
N ASN A 487 -19.22 -19.91 -19.55
CA ASN A 487 -19.12 -19.21 -20.83
C ASN A 487 -17.71 -18.59 -20.96
N GLN A 488 -16.90 -19.13 -21.86
CA GLN A 488 -15.50 -18.70 -22.02
C GLN A 488 -15.33 -17.36 -22.75
N LEU A 489 -16.34 -16.93 -23.51
CA LEU A 489 -16.32 -15.67 -24.23
C LEU A 489 -16.73 -14.51 -23.33
N GLU A 490 -17.86 -14.67 -22.63
CA GLU A 490 -18.39 -13.66 -21.69
C GLU A 490 -17.72 -13.71 -20.31
N GLU A 491 -16.88 -14.72 -20.08
CA GLU A 491 -16.18 -14.94 -18.81
C GLU A 491 -17.16 -15.04 -17.62
N THR A 492 -18.21 -15.83 -17.80
CA THR A 492 -19.23 -16.08 -16.77
C THR A 492 -19.28 -17.56 -16.39
N ILE A 493 -19.66 -17.83 -15.15
CA ILE A 493 -19.79 -19.18 -14.63
C ILE A 493 -20.94 -19.27 -13.63
N SER A 494 -21.62 -20.41 -13.58
CA SER A 494 -22.49 -20.79 -12.46
C SER A 494 -22.09 -22.16 -11.95
N ILE A 495 -22.03 -22.34 -10.63
CA ILE A 495 -21.72 -23.61 -9.96
C ILE A 495 -22.86 -23.87 -8.96
N VAL A 496 -23.83 -24.70 -9.36
CA VAL A 496 -25.11 -24.83 -8.66
C VAL A 496 -25.24 -26.23 -8.05
N LYS A 497 -25.35 -26.31 -6.72
CA LYS A 497 -25.67 -27.55 -6.03
C LYS A 497 -27.11 -27.97 -6.32
N GLN A 498 -27.32 -29.25 -6.62
CA GLN A 498 -28.63 -29.83 -6.99
C GLN A 498 -29.43 -30.35 -5.79
#